data_AF-X0XD50-F1
#
_entry.id   AF-X0XD50-F1
#
_cell.length_a   1.000
_cell.length_b   1.000
_cell.length_c   1.000
_cell.angle_alpha   90.00
_cell.angle_beta   90.00
_cell.angle_gamma   90.00
#
_symmetry.space_group_name_H-M   'P 1'
#
loop_
_entity.id
_entity.type
_entity.pdbx_description
1 polymer ?
#
loop_
_entity_poly.entity_id
_entity_poly.type
_entity_poly.pdbx_seq_one_letter_code
_entity_poly.pdbx_strand_id
1 'polypeptide(L)'
;MEFKVFGMNFRLEVVIICMIIGAILGCHLFCSCSKVGVKEGLQMLNAAALDYKMSTGGPNSWSGKAEQYAKDMGNQNNLKKYQSYIGTPVPLPKGEMFMFADNEFKPECCPTT
;
A
#
# COMPACT_ATOMS: atom_id res chain seq x y z
N MET A 1 31.85 37.50 20.22
CA MET A 1 30.73 37.85 21.13
C MET A 1 30.76 36.88 22.29
N GLU A 2 30.75 37.35 23.54
CA GLU A 2 30.85 36.47 24.72
C GLU A 2 29.46 36.03 25.16
N PHE A 3 29.27 34.73 25.37
CA PHE A 3 27.99 34.15 25.80
C PHE A 3 28.22 33.46 27.15
N LYS A 4 27.44 33.84 28.16
CA LYS A 4 27.54 33.29 29.52
C LYS A 4 26.59 32.10 29.64
N VAL A 5 27.15 30.91 29.77
CA VAL A 5 26.41 29.66 30.04
C VAL A 5 26.95 29.11 31.35
N PHE A 6 26.07 28.85 32.33
CA PHE A 6 26.42 28.35 33.67
C PHE A 6 27.49 29.15 34.43
N GLY A 7 27.55 30.48 34.24
CA GLY A 7 28.49 31.35 34.96
C GLY A 7 29.92 31.35 34.44
N MET A 8 30.23 30.59 33.39
CA MET A 8 31.52 30.62 32.69
C MET A 8 31.42 31.48 31.42
N ASN A 9 32.43 32.31 31.17
CA ASN A 9 32.50 33.13 29.95
C ASN A 9 33.06 32.28 28.80
N PHE A 10 32.25 31.98 27.80
CA PHE A 10 32.70 31.28 26.59
C PHE A 10 32.77 32.23 25.40
N ARG A 11 33.85 32.07 24.60
CA ARG A 11 33.96 32.70 23.29
C ARG A 11 33.09 31.91 22.30
N LEU A 12 32.08 32.57 21.75
CA LEU A 12 31.07 31.95 20.88
C LEU A 12 31.69 31.28 19.63
N GLU A 13 32.80 31.82 19.13
CA GLU A 13 33.61 31.23 18.05
C GLU A 13 34.10 29.81 18.39
N VAL A 14 34.55 29.60 19.63
CA VAL A 14 35.07 28.29 20.08
C VAL A 14 33.95 27.27 20.18
N VAL A 15 32.77 27.68 20.65
CA VAL A 15 31.59 26.79 20.77
C VAL A 15 31.13 26.33 19.39
N ILE A 16 31.07 27.23 18.41
CA ILE A 16 30.70 26.90 17.03
C ILE A 16 31.71 25.92 16.42
N ILE A 17 33.01 26.18 16.59
CA ILE A 17 34.07 25.27 16.08
C ILE A 17 33.94 23.89 16.72
N CYS A 18 33.74 23.79 18.04
CA CYS A 18 33.52 22.52 18.71
C CYS A 18 32.27 21.77 18.21
N MET A 19 31.18 22.48 17.91
CA MET A 19 29.97 21.87 17.36
C MET A 19 30.21 21.32 15.94
N ILE A 20 30.92 22.07 15.08
CA ILE A 20 31.26 21.64 13.72
C ILE A 20 32.16 20.40 13.76
N ILE A 21 33.22 20.42 14.58
CA ILE A 21 34.13 19.27 14.73
C ILE A 21 33.37 18.05 15.28
N GLY A 22 32.52 18.26 16.29
CA GLY A 22 31.67 17.21 16.86
C GLY A 22 30.72 16.60 15.83
N ALA A 23 30.12 17.41 14.96
CA ALA A 23 29.25 16.95 13.89
C ALA A 23 30.01 16.13 12.83
N ILE A 24 31.21 16.57 12.42
CA ILE A 24 32.04 15.84 11.45
C ILE A 24 32.48 14.49 12.03
N LEU A 25 33.00 14.48 13.27
CA LEU A 25 33.40 13.24 13.95
C LEU A 25 32.19 12.31 14.15
N GLY A 26 31.06 12.84 14.57
CA GLY A 26 29.81 12.08 14.73
C GLY A 26 29.33 11.48 13.42
N CYS A 27 29.29 12.24 12.33
CA CYS A 27 28.92 11.72 11.01
C CYS A 27 29.86 10.61 10.54
N HIS A 28 31.17 10.76 10.73
CA HIS A 28 32.12 9.74 10.32
C HIS A 28 32.05 8.47 11.19
N LEU A 29 31.90 8.58 12.51
CA LEU A 29 31.82 7.43 13.40
C LEU A 29 30.46 6.70 13.31
N PHE A 30 29.35 7.43 13.22
CA PHE A 30 28.01 6.82 13.23
C PHE A 30 27.50 6.42 11.85
N CYS A 31 27.73 7.22 10.80
CA CYS A 31 27.17 6.93 9.47
C CYS A 31 28.09 6.11 8.56
N SER A 32 29.41 6.09 8.79
CA SER A 32 30.34 5.34 7.93
C SER A 32 30.59 3.90 8.38
N CYS A 33 30.38 3.58 9.67
CA CYS A 33 30.58 2.24 10.23
C CYS A 33 29.28 1.45 10.41
N SER A 34 28.11 2.09 10.34
CA SER A 34 26.83 1.38 10.37
C SER A 34 26.57 0.71 9.02
N LYS A 35 26.70 -0.62 8.96
CA LYS A 35 26.25 -1.41 7.80
C LYS A 35 24.72 -1.48 7.65
N VAL A 36 23.99 -0.92 8.61
CA VAL A 36 22.53 -0.89 8.61
C VAL A 36 22.05 0.22 7.68
N GLY A 37 21.37 -0.13 6.60
CA GLY A 37 20.78 0.85 5.70
C GLY A 37 19.67 1.64 6.38
N VAL A 38 19.39 2.88 5.94
CA VAL A 38 18.33 3.72 6.53
C VAL A 38 16.97 3.01 6.58
N LYS A 39 16.65 2.22 5.55
CA LYS A 39 15.40 1.43 5.50
C LYS A 39 15.37 0.30 6.53
N GLU A 40 16.49 -0.39 6.72
CA GLU A 40 16.63 -1.45 7.71
C GLU A 40 16.57 -0.88 9.13
N GLY A 41 17.19 0.28 9.35
CA GLY A 41 17.12 1.02 10.61
C GLY A 41 15.69 1.44 10.96
N LEU A 42 14.92 1.91 9.98
CA LEU A 42 13.50 2.25 10.20
C LEU A 42 12.63 1.02 10.52
N GLN A 43 12.94 -0.13 9.92
CA GLN A 43 12.27 -1.38 10.28
C GLN A 43 12.65 -1.84 11.70
N MET A 44 13.92 -1.70 12.10
CA MET A 44 14.33 -2.01 13.48
C MET A 44 13.61 -1.14 14.52
N LEU A 45 13.30 0.11 14.16
CA LEU A 45 12.53 1.03 15.00
C LEU A 45 11.01 0.84 14.87
N ASN A 46 10.56 -0.20 14.16
CA ASN A 46 9.15 -0.51 13.91
C ASN A 46 8.35 0.66 13.29
N ALA A 47 9.04 1.56 12.59
CA ALA A 47 8.44 2.76 12.01
C ALA A 47 7.86 2.51 10.60
N ALA A 48 8.44 1.56 9.86
CA ALA A 48 7.96 1.16 8.53
C ALA A 48 8.45 -0.25 8.17
N ALA A 49 7.65 -1.02 7.41
CA ALA A 49 8.07 -2.30 6.85
C ALA A 49 8.97 -2.09 5.62
N LEU A 50 10.04 -2.88 5.48
CA LEU A 50 11.03 -2.79 4.38
C LEU A 50 10.39 -2.81 2.97
N ASP A 51 9.33 -3.60 2.79
CA ASP A 51 8.65 -3.82 1.50
C ASP A 51 7.35 -3.04 1.34
N TYR A 52 7.14 -1.98 2.15
CA TYR A 52 5.94 -1.16 2.04
C TYR A 52 5.90 -0.41 0.70
N LYS A 53 5.14 -0.95 -0.25
CA LYS A 53 4.81 -0.30 -1.51
C LYS A 53 3.47 0.42 -1.36
N MET A 54 3.48 1.74 -1.49
CA MET A 54 2.26 2.59 -1.48
C MET A 54 1.21 2.12 -2.50
N SER A 55 1.65 1.51 -3.60
CA SER A 55 0.78 0.95 -4.63
C SER A 55 -0.01 -0.28 -4.17
N THR A 56 0.55 -1.11 -3.27
CA THR A 56 -0.16 -2.26 -2.69
C THR A 56 -1.09 -1.82 -1.56
N GLY A 57 -0.83 -0.62 -1.03
CA GLY A 57 -1.52 0.04 0.06
C GLY A 57 -1.56 -0.79 1.34
N GLY A 58 -1.97 -0.15 2.44
CA GLY A 58 -2.03 -0.81 3.74
C GLY A 58 -3.02 -1.98 3.78
N PRO A 59 -3.17 -2.66 4.93
CA PRO A 59 -4.02 -3.84 5.11
C PRO A 59 -5.49 -3.72 4.68
N ASN A 60 -5.96 -2.54 4.25
CA ASN A 60 -7.29 -2.30 3.70
C ASN A 60 -7.29 -1.53 2.36
N SER A 61 -6.19 -1.58 1.60
CA SER A 61 -6.10 -0.89 0.31
C SER A 61 -7.05 -1.47 -0.73
N TRP A 62 -7.63 -0.59 -1.55
CA TRP A 62 -8.44 -0.98 -2.70
C TRP A 62 -7.65 -1.83 -3.70
N SER A 63 -6.36 -1.55 -3.91
CA SER A 63 -5.51 -2.32 -4.83
C SER A 63 -5.34 -3.78 -4.40
N GLY A 64 -5.13 -4.04 -3.10
CA GLY A 64 -5.05 -5.41 -2.57
C GLY A 64 -6.36 -6.19 -2.71
N LYS A 65 -7.51 -5.53 -2.49
CA LYS A 65 -8.83 -6.14 -2.71
C LYS A 65 -9.11 -6.41 -4.18
N ALA A 66 -8.69 -5.50 -5.08
CA ALA A 66 -8.84 -5.69 -6.52
C ALA A 66 -7.99 -6.86 -7.04
N GLU A 67 -6.75 -7.00 -6.56
CA GLU A 67 -5.89 -8.14 -6.88
C GLU A 67 -6.45 -9.46 -6.32
N GLN A 68 -6.97 -9.45 -5.10
CA GLN A 68 -7.65 -10.62 -4.52
C GLN A 68 -8.89 -11.01 -5.33
N TYR A 69 -9.73 -10.04 -5.70
CA TYR A 69 -10.88 -10.27 -6.57
C TYR A 69 -10.48 -10.84 -7.93
N ALA A 70 -9.42 -10.31 -8.56
CA ALA A 70 -8.92 -10.82 -9.82
C ALA A 70 -8.38 -12.26 -9.71
N LYS A 71 -7.74 -12.63 -8.59
CA LYS A 71 -7.32 -14.01 -8.29
C LYS A 71 -8.52 -14.93 -8.05
N ASP A 72 -9.55 -14.43 -7.37
CA ASP A 72 -10.77 -15.18 -7.04
C ASP A 72 -11.81 -15.22 -8.17
N MET A 73 -11.63 -14.47 -9.27
CA MET A 73 -12.47 -14.56 -10.47
C MET A 73 -12.44 -15.95 -11.13
N GLY A 74 -11.44 -16.78 -10.81
CA GLY A 74 -11.38 -18.21 -11.16
C GLY A 74 -11.79 -19.17 -10.04
N ASN A 75 -12.15 -18.68 -8.86
CA ASN A 75 -12.35 -19.49 -7.66
C ASN A 75 -13.82 -19.96 -7.53
N GLN A 76 -13.96 -21.28 -7.54
CA GLN A 76 -15.18 -22.09 -7.59
C GLN A 76 -16.22 -21.78 -6.51
N ASN A 77 -15.89 -21.01 -5.47
CA ASN A 77 -16.84 -20.66 -4.40
C ASN A 77 -17.95 -19.70 -4.83
N ASN A 78 -17.76 -18.96 -5.93
CA ASN A 78 -18.85 -18.20 -6.56
C ASN A 78 -19.85 -19.11 -7.31
N LEU A 79 -19.50 -20.36 -7.65
CA LEU A 79 -20.44 -21.31 -8.28
C LEU A 79 -21.66 -21.57 -7.40
N LYS A 80 -21.52 -21.54 -6.06
CA LYS A 80 -22.67 -21.66 -5.15
C LYS A 80 -23.64 -20.48 -5.25
N LYS A 81 -23.13 -19.29 -5.56
CA LYS A 81 -23.95 -18.09 -5.82
C LYS A 81 -24.68 -18.17 -7.17
N TYR A 82 -24.17 -18.99 -8.08
CA TYR A 82 -24.74 -19.26 -9.40
C TYR A 82 -25.35 -20.67 -9.52
N GLN A 83 -25.60 -21.39 -8.41
CA GLN A 83 -26.21 -22.73 -8.47
C GLN A 83 -27.64 -22.69 -9.01
N SER A 84 -28.32 -21.55 -8.89
CA SER A 84 -29.60 -21.24 -9.50
C SER A 84 -29.49 -20.66 -10.92
N TYR A 85 -28.27 -20.50 -11.45
CA TYR A 85 -28.05 -20.03 -12.81
C TYR A 85 -28.21 -21.20 -13.79
N ILE A 86 -29.35 -21.26 -14.46
CA ILE A 86 -29.58 -22.17 -15.59
C ILE A 86 -28.88 -21.53 -16.81
N GLY A 87 -27.63 -21.90 -17.05
CA GLY A 87 -26.94 -21.53 -18.28
C GLY A 87 -27.45 -22.36 -19.46
N THR A 88 -27.49 -21.78 -20.65
CA THR A 88 -27.73 -22.53 -21.90
C THR A 88 -26.53 -23.36 -22.31
N PRO A 89 -26.73 -24.43 -23.12
CA PRO A 89 -25.64 -25.18 -23.70
C PRO A 89 -24.69 -24.26 -24.50
N VAL A 90 -23.39 -24.42 -24.25
CA VAL A 90 -22.30 -23.80 -25.02
C VAL A 90 -21.70 -24.88 -25.92
N PRO A 91 -21.57 -24.66 -27.24
CA PRO A 91 -21.77 -23.42 -27.99
C PRO A 91 -23.24 -23.12 -28.30
N LEU A 92 -23.58 -21.83 -28.29
CA LEU A 92 -24.92 -21.33 -28.65
C LEU A 92 -25.27 -21.68 -30.11
N PRO A 93 -26.54 -22.00 -30.43
CA PRO A 93 -27.02 -22.16 -31.79
C PRO A 93 -26.70 -20.94 -32.65
N LYS A 94 -26.40 -21.19 -33.93
CA LYS A 94 -25.88 -20.16 -34.83
C LYS A 94 -26.96 -19.11 -35.11
N GLY A 95 -26.73 -17.88 -34.67
CA GLY A 95 -27.62 -16.73 -34.90
C GLY A 95 -28.53 -16.36 -33.73
N GLU A 96 -28.43 -17.04 -32.59
CA GLU A 96 -29.24 -16.74 -31.40
C GLU A 96 -28.40 -16.06 -30.31
N MET A 97 -28.98 -15.04 -29.68
CA MET A 97 -28.43 -14.42 -28.48
C MET A 97 -29.26 -14.86 -27.27
N PHE A 98 -28.65 -15.68 -26.41
CA PHE A 98 -29.28 -16.25 -25.20
C PHE A 98 -30.05 -15.23 -24.36
N MET A 99 -29.47 -14.04 -24.14
CA MET A 99 -30.08 -12.97 -23.35
C MET A 99 -31.44 -12.53 -23.90
N PHE A 100 -31.69 -12.68 -25.19
CA PHE A 100 -32.89 -12.17 -25.85
C PHE A 100 -33.88 -13.27 -26.25
N ALA A 101 -33.41 -14.50 -26.46
CA ALA A 101 -34.26 -15.63 -26.84
C ALA A 101 -35.07 -16.16 -25.65
N ASP A 102 -34.43 -16.27 -24.48
CA ASP A 102 -35.02 -16.97 -23.32
C ASP A 102 -35.55 -16.04 -22.23
N ASN A 103 -35.25 -14.74 -22.27
CA ASN A 103 -35.79 -13.78 -21.30
C ASN A 103 -37.11 -13.18 -21.80
N GLU A 104 -38.15 -13.28 -20.99
CA GLU A 104 -39.42 -12.61 -21.23
C GLU A 104 -39.34 -11.13 -20.82
N PHE A 105 -39.24 -10.21 -21.78
CA PHE A 105 -39.29 -8.76 -21.52
C PHE A 105 -40.73 -8.27 -21.37
N LYS A 106 -41.40 -8.68 -20.28
CA LYS A 106 -42.74 -8.16 -19.95
C LYS A 106 -42.61 -6.78 -19.28
N PRO A 107 -43.47 -5.81 -19.61
CA PRO A 107 -43.47 -4.50 -18.94
C PRO A 107 -43.76 -4.60 -17.43
N GLU A 108 -44.38 -5.70 -16.99
CA GLU A 108 -44.57 -6.04 -15.57
C GLU A 108 -43.25 -6.26 -14.81
N CYS A 109 -42.17 -6.67 -15.51
CA CYS A 109 -40.86 -6.93 -14.90
C CYS A 109 -40.04 -5.66 -14.66
N CYS A 110 -40.47 -4.52 -15.20
CA CYS A 110 -39.90 -3.20 -14.91
C CYS A 110 -40.97 -2.28 -14.32
N PRO A 111 -41.45 -2.52 -13.09
CA PRO A 111 -42.37 -1.60 -12.45
C PRO A 111 -41.63 -0.29 -12.20
N THR A 112 -41.86 0.71 -13.05
CA THR A 112 -41.47 2.09 -12.77
C THR A 112 -42.40 2.61 -11.69
N THR A 113 -41.91 2.66 -10.45
CA THR A 113 -42.39 3.57 -9.41
C THR A 113 -41.36 4.68 -9.26
#